data_AF-A0A3N5XD01-F1
#
_entry.id   AF-A0A3N5XD01-F1
#
_cell.length_a   1.000
_cell.length_b   1.000
_cell.length_c   1.000
_cell.angle_alpha   90.00
_cell.angle_beta   90.00
_cell.angle_gamma   90.00
#
_symmetry.space_group_name_H-M   'P 1'
#
loop_
_entity.id
_entity.type
_entity.pdbx_description
1 polymer ?
#
loop_
_entity_poly.entity_id
_entity_poly.type
_entity_poly.pdbx_seq_one_letter_code
_entity_poly.pdbx_strand_id
1 'polypeptide(L)'
;MKTPMTELFGCKHPIMLAGMNWITTPRLVAAVCNAGGLGIFATARCTPEEARKNIREIRSLTDKPFGINQILMFGPVAKETIQMAIEE
;
A
#
# COMPACT_ATOMS: atom_id res chain seq x y z
N MET A 1 -6.58 10.84 -18.37
CA MET A 1 -8.04 10.68 -18.23
C MET A 1 -8.39 11.17 -16.84
N LYS A 2 -9.44 11.97 -16.67
CA LYS A 2 -9.94 12.36 -15.34
C LYS A 2 -11.11 11.48 -14.99
N THR A 3 -11.04 10.82 -13.84
CA THR A 3 -12.10 10.01 -13.23
C THR A 3 -12.15 10.34 -11.74
N PRO A 4 -13.25 10.02 -11.04
CA PRO A 4 -13.32 10.18 -9.59
C PRO A 4 -12.15 9.51 -8.85
N MET A 5 -11.66 8.36 -9.35
CA MET A 5 -10.52 7.66 -8.77
C MET A 5 -9.21 8.45 -8.93
N THR A 6 -8.91 8.94 -10.14
CA THR A 6 -7.67 9.70 -10.39
C THR A 6 -7.65 11.01 -9.62
N GLU A 7 -8.81 11.65 -9.45
CA GLU A 7 -8.94 12.90 -8.71
C GLU A 7 -8.86 12.69 -7.19
N LEU A 8 -9.51 11.65 -6.67
CA LEU A 8 -9.50 11.35 -5.23
C LEU A 8 -8.12 10.90 -4.73
N PHE A 9 -7.43 10.03 -5.48
CA PHE A 9 -6.18 9.42 -5.03
C PHE A 9 -4.91 10.05 -5.64
N GLY A 10 -5.04 11.03 -6.54
CA GLY A 10 -3.90 11.71 -7.14
C GLY A 10 -3.04 10.84 -8.07
N CYS A 11 -3.64 9.82 -8.71
CA CYS A 11 -2.96 8.96 -9.69
C CYS A 11 -3.29 9.37 -11.14
N LYS A 12 -2.43 8.99 -12.09
CA LYS A 12 -2.57 9.33 -13.52
C LYS A 12 -3.54 8.40 -14.26
N HIS A 13 -3.55 7.13 -13.86
CA HIS A 13 -4.31 6.06 -14.49
C HIS A 13 -5.29 5.47 -13.46
N PRO A 14 -6.56 5.25 -13.82
CA PRO A 14 -7.55 4.62 -12.95
C PRO A 14 -7.32 3.09 -12.86
N ILE A 15 -6.10 2.70 -12.49
CA ILE A 15 -5.63 1.31 -12.40
C ILE A 15 -5.04 1.14 -11.01
N MET A 16 -5.53 0.14 -10.28
CA MET A 16 -5.09 -0.20 -8.93
C MET A 16 -4.41 -1.56 -8.95
N LEU A 17 -3.24 -1.65 -8.33
CA LEU A 17 -2.66 -2.94 -7.96
C LEU A 17 -3.43 -3.48 -6.77
N ALA A 18 -4.11 -4.62 -6.90
CA ALA A 18 -4.77 -5.26 -5.77
C ALA A 18 -3.74 -5.72 -4.72
N GLY A 19 -4.02 -5.44 -3.44
CA GLY A 19 -3.18 -5.90 -2.34
C GLY A 19 -3.25 -7.43 -2.20
N MET A 20 -2.12 -8.10 -2.42
CA MET A 20 -2.01 -9.56 -2.36
C MET A 20 -0.80 -9.94 -1.51
N ASN A 21 -1.03 -10.62 -0.38
CA ASN A 21 0.04 -11.09 0.50
C ASN A 21 1.07 -11.91 -0.30
N TRP A 22 2.35 -11.73 0.03
CA TRP A 22 3.51 -12.33 -0.65
C TRP A 22 3.80 -11.86 -2.08
N ILE A 23 2.84 -11.24 -2.77
CA ILE A 23 3.01 -10.75 -4.15
C ILE A 23 3.34 -9.26 -4.19
N THR A 24 2.64 -8.44 -3.40
CA THR A 24 2.82 -6.99 -3.39
C THR A 24 4.06 -6.57 -2.60
N THR A 25 5.24 -6.81 -3.17
CA THR A 25 6.52 -6.35 -2.62
C THR A 25 6.67 -4.82 -2.67
N PRO A 26 7.52 -4.19 -1.84
CA PRO A 26 7.79 -2.76 -1.89
C PRO A 26 8.13 -2.24 -3.29
N ARG A 27 9.01 -2.96 -3.99
CA ARG A 27 9.43 -2.63 -5.36
C ARG A 27 8.27 -2.68 -6.36
N LEU A 28 7.37 -3.66 -6.24
CA LEU A 28 6.20 -3.76 -7.13
C LEU A 28 5.22 -2.61 -6.88
N VAL A 29 4.92 -2.31 -5.61
CA VAL A 29 4.03 -1.20 -5.23
C VAL A 29 4.58 0.12 -5.77
N ALA A 30 5.86 0.41 -5.49
CA ALA A 30 6.52 1.63 -5.97
C ALA A 30 6.57 1.72 -7.50
N ALA A 31 6.81 0.60 -8.20
CA ALA A 31 6.80 0.58 -9.67
C ALA A 31 5.43 0.97 -10.24
N VAL A 32 4.32 0.46 -9.67
CA VAL A 32 2.96 0.81 -10.11
C VAL A 32 2.66 2.29 -9.84
N CYS A 33 3.03 2.79 -8.65
CA CYS A 33 2.91 4.19 -8.29
C CYS A 33 3.67 5.12 -9.26
N ASN A 34 4.94 4.78 -9.56
CA ASN A 34 5.78 5.53 -10.49
C ASN A 34 5.27 5.48 -11.95
N ALA A 35 4.62 4.37 -12.34
CA ALA A 35 3.94 4.26 -13.63
C ALA A 35 2.63 5.09 -13.69
N GLY A 36 2.17 5.62 -12.55
CA GLY A 36 0.99 6.48 -12.45
C GLY A 36 -0.30 5.74 -12.07
N GLY A 37 -0.22 4.48 -11.65
CA GLY A 37 -1.34 3.76 -11.02
C GLY A 37 -1.38 3.95 -9.49
N LEU A 38 -2.33 3.30 -8.84
CA LEU A 38 -2.41 3.23 -7.38
C LEU A 38 -1.83 1.89 -6.89
N GLY A 39 -0.62 1.93 -6.33
CA GLY A 39 0.01 0.77 -5.69
C GLY A 39 -0.59 0.49 -4.31
N ILE A 40 -0.83 -0.79 -3.98
CA ILE A 40 -1.38 -1.20 -2.68
C ILE A 40 -0.51 -2.30 -2.06
N PHE A 41 -0.01 -2.04 -0.86
CA PHE A 41 0.78 -3.00 -0.09
C PHE A 41 -0.09 -3.85 0.83
N ALA A 42 0.10 -5.17 0.85
CA ALA A 42 -0.69 -6.06 1.71
C ALA A 42 0.05 -6.33 3.03
N THR A 43 -0.60 -6.04 4.16
CA THR A 43 0.00 -6.13 5.50
C THR A 43 -0.54 -7.27 6.35
N ALA A 44 -1.51 -8.02 5.85
CA ALA A 44 -2.23 -9.03 6.65
C ALA A 44 -1.35 -10.19 7.15
N ARG A 45 -0.20 -10.44 6.52
CA ARG A 45 0.78 -11.45 6.93
C ARG A 45 2.08 -10.85 7.49
N CYS A 46 2.10 -9.55 7.77
CA CYS A 46 3.24 -8.87 8.36
C CYS A 46 3.01 -8.65 9.87
N THR A 47 4.08 -8.77 10.64
CA THR A 47 4.17 -8.11 11.95
C THR A 47 4.18 -6.57 11.75
N PRO A 48 3.84 -5.78 12.79
CA PRO A 48 3.92 -4.32 12.70
C PRO A 48 5.30 -3.79 12.29
N GLU A 49 6.37 -4.43 12.76
CA GLU A 49 7.75 -4.05 12.44
C GLU A 49 8.12 -4.33 10.97
N GLU A 50 7.72 -5.49 10.45
CA GLU A 50 7.88 -5.82 9.04
C GLU A 50 7.09 -4.88 8.15
N ALA A 51 5.84 -4.58 8.52
CA ALA A 51 5.00 -3.68 7.75
C ALA A 51 5.59 -2.26 7.75
N ARG A 52 6.09 -1.76 8.88
CA ARG A 52 6.84 -0.48 8.98
C ARG A 52 8.05 -0.46 8.04
N LYS A 53 8.88 -1.50 8.09
CA LYS A 53 10.06 -1.61 7.22
C LYS A 53 9.68 -1.54 5.75
N ASN A 54 8.66 -2.29 5.33
CA ASN A 54 8.18 -2.32 3.95
C ASN A 54 7.57 -0.96 3.53
N ILE A 55 6.80 -0.31 4.39
CA ILE A 55 6.23 1.03 4.15
C ILE A 55 7.33 2.06 3.90
N ARG A 56 8.38 2.06 4.73
CA ARG A 56 9.54 2.95 4.55
C ARG A 56 10.32 2.65 3.29
N GLU A 57 10.45 1.38 2.91
CA GLU A 57 11.05 0.99 1.63
C GLU A 57 10.22 1.46 0.43
N ILE A 58 8.89 1.38 0.49
CA ILE A 58 8.03 1.94 -0.57
C ILE A 58 8.28 3.45 -0.71
N ARG A 59 8.28 4.17 0.43
CA ARG A 59 8.51 5.63 0.45
C ARG A 59 9.91 6.04 -0.01
N SER A 60 10.92 5.18 0.10
CA SER A 60 12.25 5.48 -0.46
C SER A 60 12.32 5.26 -1.98
N LEU A 61 11.36 4.52 -2.55
CA LEU A 61 11.30 4.15 -3.98
C LEU A 61 10.30 5.00 -4.78
N THR A 62 9.37 5.71 -4.14
CA THR A 62 8.40 6.59 -4.80
C THR A 62 7.97 7.75 -3.92
N ASP A 63 7.76 8.91 -4.55
CA ASP A 63 7.15 10.10 -3.95
C ASP A 63 5.62 10.14 -4.13
N LYS A 64 5.03 9.13 -4.79
CA LYS A 64 3.61 9.07 -5.13
C LYS A 64 2.79 8.39 -4.02
N PRO A 65 1.49 8.72 -3.90
CA PRO A 65 0.61 8.06 -2.94
C PRO A 65 0.48 6.57 -3.23
N PHE A 66 0.37 5.77 -2.17
CA PHE A 66 0.09 4.34 -2.19
C PHE A 66 -0.87 4.00 -1.05
N GLY A 67 -1.50 2.83 -1.12
CA GLY A 67 -2.44 2.36 -0.10
C GLY A 67 -1.97 1.11 0.64
N ILE A 68 -2.69 0.78 1.71
CA ILE A 68 -2.50 -0.43 2.51
C ILE A 68 -3.74 -1.32 2.40
N ASN A 69 -3.54 -2.61 2.20
CA ASN A 69 -4.56 -3.65 2.26
C ASN A 69 -4.38 -4.49 3.53
N GLN A 70 -5.32 -4.36 4.46
CA GLN A 70 -5.39 -5.16 5.67
C GLN A 70 -6.61 -6.09 5.64
N ILE A 71 -6.38 -7.39 5.85
CA ILE A 71 -7.46 -8.36 6.06
C ILE A 71 -7.83 -8.34 7.53
N LEU A 72 -9.11 -8.10 7.83
CA LEU A 72 -9.63 -7.93 9.19
C LEU A 72 -9.90 -9.26 9.93
N MET A 73 -9.87 -10.39 9.23
CA MET A 73 -10.14 -11.72 9.81
C MET A 73 -9.14 -12.11 10.91
N PHE A 74 -7.93 -11.54 10.91
CA PHE A 74 -6.85 -11.89 11.83
C PHE A 74 -6.81 -11.04 13.12
N GLY A 75 -7.98 -10.73 13.67
CA GLY A 75 -8.19 -10.29 15.06
C GLY A 75 -7.18 -9.24 15.59
N PRO A 76 -6.51 -9.49 16.75
CA PRO A 76 -5.62 -8.51 17.40
C PRO A 76 -4.49 -7.97 16.50
N VAL A 77 -3.87 -8.84 15.71
CA VAL A 77 -2.77 -8.48 14.81
C VAL A 77 -3.22 -7.47 13.76
N ALA A 78 -4.45 -7.60 13.26
CA ALA A 78 -4.98 -6.63 12.30
C ALA A 78 -5.09 -5.22 12.89
N LYS A 79 -5.49 -5.09 14.17
CA LYS A 79 -5.60 -3.80 14.85
C LYS A 79 -4.23 -3.14 15.05
N GLU A 80 -3.25 -3.91 15.50
CA GLU A 80 -1.88 -3.42 15.72
C GLU A 80 -1.23 -2.95 14.41
N THR A 81 -1.39 -3.73 13.34
CA THR A 81 -0.85 -3.38 12.03
C THR A 81 -1.55 -2.16 11.41
N ILE A 82 -2.87 -1.99 11.63
CA ILE A 82 -3.59 -0.77 11.22
C ILE A 82 -3.08 0.44 11.99
N GLN A 83 -2.94 0.32 13.31
CA GLN A 83 -2.44 1.42 14.15
C GLN A 83 -1.04 1.86 13.70
N MET A 84 -0.15 0.89 13.46
CA MET A 84 1.17 1.17 12.92
C MET A 84 1.11 1.86 11.55
N ALA A 85 0.24 1.42 10.65
CA ALA A 85 0.11 2.02 9.32
C ALA A 85 -0.44 3.46 9.35
N ILE A 86 -1.16 3.85 10.40
CA ILE A 86 -1.61 5.23 10.62
C ILE A 86 -0.48 6.12 11.14
N GLU A 87 0.46 5.55 11.90
CA GLU A 87 1.60 6.28 12.49
C GLU A 87 2.72 6.55 11.50
N GLU A 88 2.89 5.70 10.48
CA GLU A 88 3.84 5.92 9.39
C GLU A 88 3.29 6.93 8.39
#